data_AF-A0A024UWL9-F1
#
_entry.id   AF-A0A024UWL9-F1
#
_cell.length_a   1.000
_cell.length_b   1.000
_cell.length_c   1.000
_cell.angle_alpha   90.00
_cell.angle_beta   90.00
_cell.angle_gamma   90.00
#
_symmetry.space_group_name_H-M   'P 1'
#
loop_
_entity.id
_entity.type
_entity.pdbx_description
1 polymer ?
#
loop_
_entity_poly.entity_id
_entity_poly.type
_entity_poly.pdbx_seq_one_letter_code
_entity_poly.pdbx_strand_id
1 'polypeptide(L)'
;MYRLPTIATFYIIYNDKSILENYHCSYLFNILLKDENNIFKNEDPKCLLALRQQIIELILATDMSKHIKILAQFRIKSIKIKSYIEKNIILCLKMIIKAADLSHNCVDWSEHYQWVKRLVNEFYYEGDELFQMGYKINPLFDRNCHNNFIQIQRTFLKELVYPLIISLKTLDNTSITQDMINNVKRNYSKWTKIEKCQIKKKKYLNELLCNIPDNWARVYYPNLNIYKTQKK
;
A
#
# COMPACT_ATOMS: atom_id res chain seq x y z
N MET A 1 6.16 3.14 -9.23
CA MET A 1 7.01 4.05 -8.46
C MET A 1 8.42 4.06 -9.02
N TYR A 2 8.64 4.88 -10.04
CA TYR A 2 9.88 5.06 -10.79
C TYR A 2 10.37 6.53 -10.64
N ARG A 3 11.48 6.79 -9.95
CA ARG A 3 12.19 8.08 -9.88
C ARG A 3 13.68 7.85 -10.13
N LEU A 4 14.14 8.14 -11.34
CA LEU A 4 15.12 7.28 -12.02
C LEU A 4 16.61 7.45 -11.71
N PRO A 5 17.18 8.54 -11.18
CA PRO A 5 18.62 8.54 -10.87
C PRO A 5 18.94 7.76 -9.58
N THR A 6 18.17 8.04 -8.52
CA THR A 6 18.33 7.39 -7.21
C THR A 6 17.71 5.99 -7.19
N ILE A 7 16.62 5.77 -7.93
CA ILE A 7 16.03 4.42 -8.04
C ILE A 7 16.84 3.52 -8.97
N ALA A 8 17.58 4.00 -9.99
CA ALA A 8 18.50 3.11 -10.73
C ALA A 8 19.47 2.37 -9.78
N THR A 9 19.95 3.07 -8.75
CA THR A 9 20.76 2.47 -7.69
C THR A 9 19.97 1.42 -6.89
N PHE A 10 18.69 1.68 -6.57
CA PHE A 10 17.84 0.70 -5.88
C PHE A 10 17.43 -0.50 -6.74
N TYR A 11 17.18 -0.32 -8.04
CA TYR A 11 16.95 -1.43 -8.99
C TYR A 11 18.14 -2.39 -8.96
N ILE A 12 19.37 -1.84 -8.97
CA ILE A 12 20.60 -2.64 -8.87
C ILE A 12 20.74 -3.29 -7.48
N ILE A 13 20.61 -2.51 -6.38
CA ILE A 13 20.77 -3.02 -5.01
C ILE A 13 19.78 -4.16 -4.72
N TYR A 14 18.53 -4.01 -5.14
CA TYR A 14 17.45 -4.96 -4.84
C TYR A 14 17.10 -5.90 -5.99
N ASN A 15 17.87 -5.86 -7.08
CA ASN A 15 17.73 -6.76 -8.24
C ASN A 15 16.27 -6.83 -8.72
N ASP A 16 15.65 -5.66 -8.86
CA ASP A 16 14.27 -5.46 -9.32
C ASP A 16 13.17 -6.10 -8.46
N LYS A 17 13.49 -6.58 -7.24
CA LYS A 17 12.55 -7.26 -6.35
C LYS A 17 12.07 -6.34 -5.23
N SER A 18 10.76 -6.05 -5.18
CA SER A 18 10.09 -5.32 -4.08
C SER A 18 10.92 -4.14 -3.58
N ILE A 19 11.30 -3.26 -4.52
CA ILE A 19 12.39 -2.30 -4.35
C ILE A 19 12.13 -1.36 -3.18
N LEU A 20 10.91 -0.82 -3.10
CA LEU A 20 10.54 0.11 -2.05
C LEU A 20 10.36 -0.61 -0.72
N GLU A 21 9.73 -1.78 -0.69
CA GLU A 21 9.53 -2.53 0.55
C GLU A 21 10.88 -2.98 1.14
N ASN A 22 11.85 -3.32 0.30
CA ASN A 22 13.21 -3.57 0.74
C ASN A 22 13.91 -2.30 1.27
N TYR A 23 13.74 -1.15 0.60
CA TYR A 23 14.24 0.14 1.10
C TYR A 23 13.63 0.47 2.46
N HIS A 24 12.32 0.28 2.64
CA HIS A 24 11.62 0.48 3.92
C HIS A 24 12.20 -0.41 5.03
N CYS A 25 12.46 -1.69 4.73
CA CYS A 25 13.13 -2.59 5.68
C CYS A 25 14.51 -2.07 6.07
N SER A 26 15.37 -1.75 5.09
CA SER A 26 16.72 -1.25 5.34
C SER A 26 16.71 0.04 6.15
N TYR A 27 15.82 0.98 5.81
CA TYR A 27 15.70 2.25 6.51
C TYR A 27 15.21 2.10 7.94
N LEU A 28 14.19 1.26 8.19
CA LEU A 28 13.69 0.96 9.53
C LEU A 28 14.80 0.44 10.44
N PHE A 29 15.56 -0.55 9.98
CA PHE A 29 16.63 -1.11 10.81
C PHE A 29 17.83 -0.19 10.96
N ASN A 30 18.13 0.65 9.98
CA ASN A 30 19.13 1.70 10.14
C ASN A 30 18.74 2.70 11.26
N ILE A 31 17.45 2.97 11.45
CA ILE A 31 16.96 3.76 12.59
C ILE A 31 17.14 2.97 13.89
N LEU A 32 16.65 1.72 13.95
CA LEU A 32 16.66 0.88 15.14
C LEU A 32 18.07 0.46 15.61
N LEU A 33 19.07 0.49 14.73
CA LEU A 33 20.46 0.19 15.08
C LEU A 33 21.13 1.29 15.91
N LYS A 34 20.54 2.49 15.97
CA LYS A 34 21.05 3.56 16.84
C LYS A 34 20.57 3.33 18.26
N ASP A 35 21.48 3.40 19.24
CA ASP A 35 21.17 3.10 20.64
C ASP A 35 20.02 3.95 21.19
N GLU A 36 19.92 5.22 20.79
CA GLU A 36 18.85 6.12 21.20
C GLU A 36 17.46 5.76 20.66
N ASN A 37 17.39 5.00 19.56
CA ASN A 37 16.15 4.58 18.90
C ASN A 37 15.87 3.08 19.05
N ASN A 38 16.79 2.32 19.66
CA ASN A 38 16.67 0.87 19.78
C ASN A 38 15.65 0.49 20.85
N ILE A 39 14.39 0.43 20.46
CA ILE A 39 13.27 0.00 21.33
C ILE A 39 13.38 -1.48 21.76
N PHE A 40 14.30 -2.24 21.16
CA PHE A 40 14.51 -3.66 21.47
C PHE A 40 15.84 -3.93 22.17
N LYS A 41 16.51 -2.90 22.71
CA LYS A 41 17.86 -3.01 23.31
C LYS A 41 17.98 -4.01 24.46
N ASN A 42 16.87 -4.32 25.15
CA ASN A 42 16.83 -5.22 26.30
C ASN A 42 16.27 -6.61 25.96
N GLU A 43 15.97 -6.87 24.69
CA GLU A 43 15.40 -8.15 24.25
C GLU A 43 16.48 -9.22 24.05
N ASP A 44 16.11 -10.49 24.23
CA ASP A 44 17.01 -11.60 23.98
C ASP A 44 17.47 -11.64 22.51
N PRO A 45 18.78 -11.82 22.22
CA PRO A 45 19.30 -11.83 20.85
C PRO A 45 18.65 -12.84 19.91
N LYS A 46 18.21 -14.00 20.40
CA LYS A 46 17.52 -15.00 19.54
C LYS A 46 16.12 -14.52 19.21
N CYS A 47 15.40 -13.98 20.19
CA CYS A 47 14.09 -13.35 19.96
C CYS A 47 14.18 -12.20 18.96
N LEU A 48 15.21 -11.36 19.06
CA LEU A 48 15.47 -10.25 18.14
C LEU A 48 15.66 -10.68 16.69
N LEU A 49 16.43 -11.75 16.45
CA LEU A 49 16.63 -12.29 15.11
C LEU A 49 15.32 -12.79 14.50
N ALA A 50 14.51 -13.51 15.28
CA ALA A 50 13.20 -13.98 14.84
C ALA A 50 12.24 -12.82 14.56
N LEU A 51 12.17 -11.82 15.45
CA LEU A 51 11.34 -10.64 15.29
C LEU A 51 11.74 -9.84 14.03
N ARG A 52 13.04 -9.63 13.82
CA ARG A 52 13.56 -8.98 12.62
C ARG A 52 13.08 -9.68 11.35
N GLN A 53 13.18 -11.02 11.30
CA GLN A 53 12.72 -11.79 10.15
C GLN A 53 11.22 -11.60 9.90
N GLN A 54 10.40 -11.62 10.96
CA GLN A 54 8.96 -11.42 10.85
C GLN A 54 8.61 -10.01 10.34
N ILE A 55 9.25 -8.97 10.87
CA ILE A 55 9.06 -7.57 10.41
C ILE A 55 9.37 -7.45 8.92
N ILE A 56 10.50 -8.01 8.47
CA ILE A 56 10.88 -8.00 7.05
C ILE A 56 9.82 -8.70 6.21
N GLU A 57 9.36 -9.87 6.62
CA GLU A 57 8.32 -10.61 5.90
C GLU A 57 6.99 -9.86 5.79
N LEU A 58 6.63 -9.08 6.82
CA LEU A 58 5.41 -8.28 6.83
C LEU A 58 5.52 -7.04 5.94
N ILE A 59 6.63 -6.30 6.03
CA ILE A 59 6.87 -5.15 5.15
C ILE A 59 6.93 -5.62 3.69
N LEU A 60 7.67 -6.69 3.38
CA LEU A 60 7.73 -7.23 2.02
C LEU A 60 6.39 -7.74 1.48
N ALA A 61 5.40 -7.99 2.34
CA ALA A 61 4.07 -8.42 1.95
C ALA A 61 3.16 -7.25 1.52
N THR A 62 3.50 -6.00 1.85
CA THR A 62 2.70 -4.84 1.43
C THR A 62 2.78 -4.62 -0.09
N ASP A 63 3.90 -5.03 -0.73
CA ASP A 63 4.07 -5.07 -2.19
C ASP A 63 2.82 -5.62 -2.89
N MET A 64 2.17 -4.77 -3.68
CA MET A 64 0.92 -5.10 -4.35
C MET A 64 1.08 -6.14 -5.46
N SER A 65 2.29 -6.35 -6.01
CA SER A 65 2.56 -7.44 -6.95
C SER A 65 2.36 -8.83 -6.33
N LYS A 66 2.52 -8.94 -5.00
CA LYS A 66 2.33 -10.19 -4.24
C LYS A 66 0.90 -10.36 -3.74
N HIS A 67 0.04 -9.35 -3.88
CA HIS A 67 -1.29 -9.32 -3.27
C HIS A 67 -2.13 -10.55 -3.61
N ILE A 68 -2.26 -10.87 -4.90
CA ILE A 68 -3.07 -12.00 -5.38
C ILE A 68 -2.52 -13.32 -4.83
N LYS A 69 -1.19 -13.51 -4.86
CA LYS A 69 -0.54 -14.73 -4.38
C LYS A 69 -0.77 -14.94 -2.88
N ILE A 70 -0.58 -13.90 -2.06
CA ILE A 70 -0.78 -13.97 -0.60
C ILE A 70 -2.25 -14.25 -0.27
N LEU A 71 -3.18 -13.55 -0.94
CA LEU A 71 -4.62 -13.76 -0.75
C LEU A 71 -5.04 -15.19 -1.12
N ALA A 72 -4.55 -15.72 -2.24
CA ALA A 72 -4.82 -17.09 -2.67
C ALA A 72 -4.26 -18.12 -1.67
N GLN A 73 -3.02 -17.94 -1.21
CA GLN A 73 -2.40 -18.78 -0.19
C GLN A 73 -3.21 -18.80 1.11
N PHE A 74 -3.70 -17.63 1.55
CA PHE A 74 -4.55 -17.53 2.72
C PHE A 74 -5.87 -18.28 2.52
N ARG A 75 -6.55 -18.09 1.39
CA ARG A 75 -7.86 -18.70 1.11
C ARG A 75 -7.83 -20.23 0.99
N ILE A 76 -6.78 -20.78 0.36
CA ILE A 76 -6.60 -22.24 0.24
C ILE A 76 -6.46 -22.87 1.62
N LYS A 77 -5.76 -22.16 2.52
CA LYS A 77 -5.40 -22.65 3.83
C LYS A 77 -6.42 -22.30 4.93
N SER A 78 -7.32 -21.33 4.73
CA SER A 78 -8.26 -20.79 5.72
C SER A 78 -9.49 -21.67 6.00
N ILE A 79 -9.41 -23.00 5.79
CA ILE A 79 -10.52 -23.90 6.10
C ILE A 79 -10.53 -24.16 7.62
N LYS A 80 -11.31 -23.33 8.34
CA LYS A 80 -11.93 -23.52 9.68
C LYS A 80 -11.23 -24.45 10.70
N ILE A 81 -10.03 -24.13 11.19
CA ILE A 81 -9.50 -24.79 12.40
C ILE A 81 -8.75 -23.77 13.28
N LYS A 82 -9.03 -23.69 14.58
CA LYS A 82 -8.31 -22.82 15.54
C LYS A 82 -6.78 -23.03 15.51
N SER A 83 -6.35 -24.27 15.30
CA SER A 83 -4.93 -24.64 15.09
C SER A 83 -4.31 -24.04 13.82
N TYR A 84 -5.12 -23.53 12.89
CA TYR A 84 -4.62 -22.92 11.65
C TYR A 84 -3.90 -21.60 11.93
N ILE A 85 -4.48 -20.75 12.79
CA ILE A 85 -3.91 -19.44 13.14
C ILE A 85 -2.55 -19.66 13.81
N GLU A 86 -2.47 -20.55 14.80
CA GLU A 86 -1.21 -20.87 15.49
C GLU A 86 -0.14 -21.36 14.52
N LYS A 87 -0.49 -22.23 13.57
CA LYS A 87 0.44 -22.77 12.58
C LYS A 87 0.77 -21.82 11.43
N ASN A 88 -0.01 -20.74 11.23
CA ASN A 88 0.11 -19.83 10.08
C ASN A 88 0.02 -18.36 10.50
N ILE A 89 0.49 -18.02 11.70
CA ILE A 89 0.36 -16.68 12.28
C ILE A 89 0.94 -15.60 11.36
N ILE A 90 2.09 -15.87 10.73
CA ILE A 90 2.72 -14.95 9.78
C ILE A 90 1.84 -14.66 8.57
N LEU A 91 1.17 -15.67 8.01
CA LEU A 91 0.26 -15.47 6.88
C LEU A 91 -0.98 -14.67 7.31
N CYS A 92 -1.48 -14.87 8.53
CA CYS A 92 -2.56 -14.07 9.11
C CYS A 92 -2.13 -12.61 9.29
N LEU A 93 -0.93 -12.37 9.83
CA LEU A 93 -0.37 -11.03 9.99
C LEU A 93 -0.13 -10.35 8.63
N LYS A 94 0.29 -11.08 7.60
CA LYS A 94 0.38 -10.57 6.22
C LYS A 94 -0.97 -10.09 5.70
N MET A 95 -2.06 -10.80 5.99
CA MET A 95 -3.41 -10.36 5.62
C MET A 95 -3.81 -9.09 6.36
N ILE A 96 -3.53 -9.02 7.67
CA ILE A 96 -3.86 -7.87 8.51
C ILE A 96 -3.10 -6.62 8.07
N ILE A 97 -1.77 -6.70 7.90
CA ILE A 97 -0.97 -5.52 7.50
C ILE A 97 -1.38 -5.01 6.13
N LYS A 98 -1.70 -5.89 5.18
CA LYS A 98 -2.21 -5.48 3.86
C LYS A 98 -3.58 -4.81 3.94
N ALA A 99 -4.45 -5.28 4.84
CA ALA A 99 -5.75 -4.64 5.03
C ALA A 99 -5.61 -3.28 5.73
N ALA A 100 -4.66 -3.14 6.65
CA ALA A 100 -4.30 -1.87 7.27
C ALA A 100 -3.77 -0.88 6.23
N ASP A 101 -2.89 -1.33 5.34
CA ASP A 101 -2.33 -0.53 4.23
C ASP A 101 -3.41 -0.03 3.25
N LEU A 102 -4.45 -0.84 3.03
CA LEU A 102 -5.60 -0.50 2.18
C LEU A 102 -6.82 0.05 2.95
N SER A 103 -6.66 0.37 4.24
CA SER A 103 -7.79 0.62 5.15
C SER A 103 -8.59 1.89 4.83
N HIS A 104 -8.02 2.87 4.13
CA HIS A 104 -8.74 4.07 3.67
C HIS A 104 -9.94 3.76 2.76
N ASN A 105 -10.04 2.53 2.24
CA ASN A 105 -11.19 2.05 1.48
C ASN A 105 -12.36 1.57 2.36
N CYS A 106 -12.07 1.35 3.65
CA CYS A 106 -12.95 0.76 4.66
C CYS A 106 -13.51 1.80 5.65
N VAL A 107 -13.24 3.09 5.43
CA VAL A 107 -13.75 4.20 6.24
C VAL A 107 -14.92 4.89 5.53
N ASP A 108 -15.54 5.86 6.20
CA ASP A 108 -16.63 6.64 5.63
C ASP A 108 -16.19 7.46 4.42
N TRP A 109 -17.17 7.81 3.58
CA TRP A 109 -16.91 8.43 2.28
C TRP A 109 -16.05 9.70 2.35
N SER A 110 -16.31 10.56 3.33
CA SER A 110 -15.59 11.84 3.47
C SER A 110 -14.09 11.60 3.58
N GLU A 111 -13.68 10.69 4.46
CA GLU A 111 -12.27 10.33 4.66
C GLU A 111 -11.71 9.55 3.48
N HIS A 112 -12.45 8.54 3.00
CA HIS A 112 -12.07 7.76 1.82
C HIS A 112 -11.73 8.67 0.63
N TYR A 113 -12.61 9.63 0.34
CA TYR A 113 -12.43 10.53 -0.79
C TYR A 113 -11.25 11.48 -0.62
N GLN A 114 -10.94 11.93 0.61
CA GLN A 114 -9.73 12.74 0.85
C GLN A 114 -8.46 11.94 0.57
N TRP A 115 -8.41 10.66 0.95
CA TRP A 115 -7.28 9.79 0.64
C TRP A 115 -7.16 9.49 -0.86
N VAL A 116 -8.29 9.26 -1.55
CA VAL A 116 -8.29 9.06 -3.00
C VAL A 116 -7.75 10.28 -3.76
N LYS A 117 -8.09 11.51 -3.33
CA LYS A 117 -7.50 12.73 -3.91
C LYS A 117 -5.98 12.78 -3.75
N ARG A 118 -5.47 12.45 -2.57
CA ARG A 118 -4.03 12.40 -2.28
C ARG A 118 -3.33 11.35 -3.15
N LEU A 119 -3.91 10.15 -3.24
CA LEU A 119 -3.39 9.04 -4.02
C LEU A 119 -3.31 9.37 -5.51
N VAL A 120 -4.37 9.93 -6.08
CA VAL A 120 -4.38 10.24 -7.53
C VAL A 120 -3.38 11.34 -7.87
N ASN A 121 -3.19 12.30 -6.97
CA ASN A 121 -2.17 13.34 -7.14
C ASN A 121 -0.76 12.74 -7.16
N GLU A 122 -0.47 11.76 -6.30
CA GLU A 122 0.81 11.06 -6.31
C GLU A 122 1.02 10.31 -7.64
N PHE A 123 -0.01 9.61 -8.14
CA PHE A 123 0.06 8.92 -9.43
C PHE A 123 0.31 9.88 -10.60
N TYR A 124 -0.37 11.02 -10.65
CA TYR A 124 -0.20 11.98 -11.74
C TYR A 124 1.13 12.72 -11.68
N TYR A 125 1.66 12.98 -10.48
CA TYR A 125 3.00 13.55 -10.36
C TYR A 125 4.06 12.58 -10.89
N GLU A 126 3.99 11.30 -10.50
CA GLU A 126 4.90 10.28 -11.03
C GLU A 126 4.74 10.11 -12.55
N GLY A 127 3.50 10.15 -13.06
CA GLY A 127 3.24 10.06 -14.49
C GLY A 127 3.84 11.22 -15.29
N ASP A 128 3.74 12.45 -14.77
CA ASP A 128 4.34 13.63 -15.41
C ASP A 128 5.87 13.55 -15.41
N GLU A 129 6.49 13.13 -14.29
CA GLU A 129 7.94 12.93 -14.22
C GLU A 129 8.41 11.91 -15.27
N LEU A 130 7.71 10.77 -15.37
CA LEU A 130 8.01 9.74 -16.36
C LEU A 130 7.84 10.24 -17.80
N PHE A 131 6.80 11.02 -18.07
CA PHE A 131 6.55 11.62 -19.38
C PHE A 131 7.67 12.57 -19.80
N GLN A 132 8.07 13.47 -18.90
CA GLN A 132 9.16 14.44 -19.14
C GLN A 132 10.49 13.74 -19.43
N MET A 133 10.70 12.56 -18.85
CA MET A 133 11.87 11.73 -19.08
C MET A 133 11.76 10.83 -20.33
N GLY A 134 10.66 10.90 -21.08
CA GLY A 134 10.45 10.14 -22.32
C GLY A 134 10.02 8.68 -22.12
N TYR A 135 9.58 8.29 -20.92
CA TYR A 135 9.07 6.94 -20.66
C TYR A 135 7.59 6.80 -21.01
N LYS A 136 7.19 5.56 -21.32
CA LYS A 136 5.78 5.20 -21.50
C LYS A 136 5.06 5.22 -20.15
N ILE A 137 4.02 6.06 -20.04
CA ILE A 137 3.20 6.19 -18.83
C ILE A 137 2.16 5.07 -18.76
N ASN A 138 1.92 4.53 -17.58
CA ASN A 138 0.76 3.68 -17.32
C ASN A 138 -0.53 4.54 -17.30
N PRO A 139 -1.64 4.12 -17.93
CA PRO A 139 -2.90 4.89 -17.93
C PRO A 139 -3.42 5.31 -16.55
N LEU A 140 -3.10 4.56 -15.48
CA LEU A 140 -3.43 4.93 -14.10
C LEU A 140 -2.72 6.21 -13.62
N PHE A 141 -1.52 6.46 -14.16
CA PHE A 141 -0.63 7.57 -13.83
C PHE A 141 -0.76 8.73 -14.84
N ASP A 142 -1.51 8.55 -15.92
CA ASP A 142 -1.69 9.57 -16.95
C ASP A 142 -2.94 10.42 -16.68
N ARG A 143 -2.74 11.70 -16.37
CA ARG A 143 -3.83 12.67 -16.17
C ARG A 143 -4.67 12.90 -17.44
N ASN A 144 -4.17 12.57 -18.62
CA ASN A 144 -4.96 12.61 -19.86
C ASN A 144 -5.96 11.44 -19.94
N CYS A 145 -5.69 10.33 -19.24
CA CYS A 145 -6.60 9.20 -19.08
C CYS A 145 -7.59 9.36 -17.91
N HIS A 146 -7.66 10.55 -17.28
CA HIS A 146 -8.40 10.80 -16.04
C HIS A 146 -9.90 10.46 -16.11
N ASN A 147 -10.52 10.52 -17.29
CA ASN A 147 -11.93 10.18 -17.50
C ASN A 147 -12.30 8.74 -17.08
N ASN A 148 -11.32 7.84 -17.01
CA ASN A 148 -11.48 6.44 -16.63
C ASN A 148 -11.22 6.19 -15.13
N PHE A 149 -10.74 7.19 -14.37
CA PHE A 149 -10.29 6.99 -13.00
C PHE A 149 -11.38 6.43 -12.08
N ILE A 150 -12.62 6.93 -12.18
CA ILE A 150 -13.74 6.42 -11.37
C ILE A 150 -14.00 4.93 -11.63
N GLN A 151 -13.91 4.49 -12.89
CA GLN A 151 -14.04 3.08 -13.23
C GLN A 151 -12.90 2.27 -12.63
N ILE A 152 -11.66 2.77 -12.72
CA ILE A 152 -10.50 2.11 -12.12
C ILE A 152 -10.65 1.98 -10.61
N GLN A 153 -11.08 3.03 -9.91
CA GLN A 153 -11.31 3.00 -8.46
C GLN A 153 -12.38 1.99 -8.07
N ARG A 154 -13.46 1.85 -8.86
CA ARG A 154 -14.48 0.82 -8.64
C ARG A 154 -13.91 -0.58 -8.82
N THR A 155 -13.15 -0.81 -9.88
CA THR A 155 -12.48 -2.09 -10.13
C THR A 155 -11.50 -2.42 -9.01
N PHE A 156 -10.73 -1.45 -8.52
CA PHE A 156 -9.82 -1.62 -7.39
C PHE A 156 -10.55 -2.07 -6.12
N LEU A 157 -11.65 -1.39 -5.77
CA LEU A 157 -12.49 -1.76 -4.63
C LEU A 157 -13.06 -3.18 -4.78
N LYS A 158 -13.54 -3.53 -5.98
CA LYS A 158 -14.23 -4.80 -6.24
C LYS A 158 -13.28 -5.99 -6.33
N GLU A 159 -12.15 -5.83 -7.01
CA GLU A 159 -11.27 -6.95 -7.40
C GLU A 159 -10.07 -7.13 -6.47
N LEU A 160 -9.68 -6.10 -5.71
CA LEU A 160 -8.54 -6.17 -4.79
C LEU A 160 -8.95 -5.95 -3.32
N VAL A 161 -9.60 -4.83 -3.01
CA VAL A 161 -9.92 -4.50 -1.61
C VAL A 161 -10.97 -5.45 -1.04
N TYR A 162 -12.14 -5.56 -1.68
CA TYR A 162 -13.23 -6.38 -1.15
C TYR A 162 -12.83 -7.85 -0.92
N PRO A 163 -12.13 -8.53 -1.85
CA PRO A 163 -11.62 -9.88 -1.66
C PRO A 163 -10.68 -10.03 -0.45
N LEU A 164 -9.83 -9.04 -0.18
CA LEU A 164 -8.94 -9.02 0.98
C LEU A 164 -9.75 -8.92 2.28
N ILE A 165 -10.63 -7.92 2.38
CA ILE A 165 -11.38 -7.63 3.61
C ILE A 165 -12.35 -8.76 3.95
N ILE A 166 -13.07 -9.32 2.97
CA ILE A 166 -13.99 -10.44 3.25
C ILE A 166 -13.24 -11.69 3.77
N SER A 167 -11.99 -11.91 3.33
CA SER A 167 -11.17 -13.03 3.81
C SER A 167 -10.77 -12.87 5.28
N LEU A 168 -10.65 -11.64 5.79
CA LEU A 168 -10.37 -11.38 7.21
C LEU A 168 -11.49 -11.83 8.15
N LYS A 169 -12.71 -12.06 7.65
CA LYS A 169 -13.83 -12.57 8.46
C LYS A 169 -13.51 -13.94 9.08
N THR A 170 -12.53 -14.66 8.55
CA THR A 170 -12.05 -15.92 9.14
C THR A 170 -11.15 -15.74 10.37
N LEU A 171 -10.60 -14.53 10.57
CA LEU A 171 -9.73 -14.16 11.69
C LEU A 171 -10.47 -13.34 12.76
N ASP A 172 -11.60 -12.73 12.39
CA ASP A 172 -12.33 -11.80 13.23
C ASP A 172 -13.60 -12.43 13.81
N ASN A 173 -13.62 -12.56 15.14
CA ASN A 173 -14.79 -13.03 15.90
C ASN A 173 -15.66 -11.86 16.41
N THR A 174 -15.36 -10.63 16.01
CA THR A 174 -16.07 -9.39 16.39
C THR A 174 -16.87 -8.82 15.21
N SER A 175 -17.27 -7.54 15.28
CA SER A 175 -17.96 -6.84 14.19
C SER A 175 -17.04 -6.06 13.26
N ILE A 176 -15.76 -5.89 13.60
CA ILE A 176 -14.85 -4.94 12.93
C ILE A 176 -14.79 -5.19 11.42
N THR A 177 -14.54 -6.43 11.01
CA THR A 177 -14.45 -6.80 9.60
C THR A 177 -15.78 -6.63 8.89
N GLN A 178 -16.90 -6.88 9.59
CA GLN A 178 -18.23 -6.68 9.02
C GLN A 178 -18.50 -5.19 8.76
N ASP A 179 -18.05 -4.30 9.64
CA ASP A 179 -18.15 -2.85 9.47
C ASP A 179 -17.26 -2.37 8.31
N MET A 180 -16.02 -2.86 8.21
CA MET A 180 -15.13 -2.60 7.08
C MET A 180 -15.77 -3.03 5.74
N ILE A 181 -16.35 -4.23 5.68
CA ILE A 181 -17.07 -4.74 4.50
C ILE A 181 -18.21 -3.80 4.11
N ASN A 182 -19.00 -3.35 5.10
CA ASN A 182 -20.13 -2.45 4.86
C ASN A 182 -19.66 -1.12 4.27
N ASN A 183 -18.57 -0.55 4.77
CA ASN A 183 -18.00 0.69 4.26
C ASN A 183 -17.42 0.54 2.85
N VAL A 184 -16.69 -0.53 2.56
CA VAL A 184 -16.22 -0.82 1.19
C VAL A 184 -17.40 -0.88 0.21
N LYS A 185 -18.50 -1.56 0.58
CA LYS A 185 -19.72 -1.64 -0.24
C LYS A 185 -20.39 -0.27 -0.42
N ARG A 186 -20.47 0.55 0.64
CA ARG A 186 -21.02 1.92 0.57
C ARG A 186 -20.18 2.80 -0.37
N ASN A 187 -18.85 2.77 -0.23
CA ASN A 187 -17.93 3.53 -1.07
C ASN A 187 -18.02 3.09 -2.54
N TYR A 188 -18.00 1.79 -2.82
CA TYR A 188 -18.21 1.25 -4.17
C TYR A 188 -19.55 1.68 -4.77
N SER A 189 -20.63 1.63 -3.97
CA SER A 189 -21.96 2.05 -4.40
C SER A 189 -22.02 3.55 -4.73
N LYS A 190 -21.32 4.38 -3.94
CA LYS A 190 -21.23 5.83 -4.17
C LYS A 190 -20.45 6.16 -5.42
N TRP A 191 -19.30 5.52 -5.65
CA TRP A 191 -18.57 5.64 -6.92
C TRP A 191 -19.42 5.21 -8.11
N THR A 192 -20.18 4.13 -7.99
CA THR A 192 -21.12 3.67 -9.04
C THR A 192 -22.20 4.71 -9.35
N LYS A 193 -22.76 5.38 -8.33
CA LYS A 193 -23.73 6.47 -8.52
C LYS A 193 -23.09 7.70 -9.18
N ILE A 194 -21.83 8.01 -8.85
CA ILE A 194 -21.08 9.12 -9.47
C ILE A 194 -20.83 8.81 -10.95
N GLU A 195 -20.37 7.61 -11.27
CA GLU A 195 -20.07 7.20 -12.65
C GLU A 195 -21.30 7.29 -13.57
N LYS A 196 -22.47 6.84 -13.09
CA LYS A 196 -23.73 6.84 -13.85
C LYS A 196 -24.31 8.24 -14.10
N CYS A 197 -23.93 9.25 -13.33
CA CYS A 197 -24.47 10.60 -13.44
C CYS A 197 -23.41 11.54 -14.01
N GLN A 198 -23.53 11.91 -15.29
CA GLN A 198 -22.50 12.68 -16.00
C GLN A 198 -22.11 13.99 -15.30
N ILE A 199 -23.08 14.71 -14.74
CA ILE A 199 -22.84 15.95 -13.98
C ILE A 199 -21.99 15.68 -12.73
N LYS A 200 -22.34 14.64 -11.96
CA LYS A 200 -21.55 14.23 -10.78
C LYS A 200 -20.18 13.73 -11.18
N LYS A 201 -20.09 12.88 -12.21
CA LYS A 201 -18.83 12.38 -12.76
C LYS A 201 -17.88 13.53 -13.07
N LYS A 202 -18.32 14.52 -13.86
CA LYS A 202 -17.52 15.69 -14.20
C LYS A 202 -17.09 16.48 -12.95
N LYS A 203 -18.00 16.73 -12.01
CA LYS A 203 -17.68 17.41 -10.76
C LYS A 203 -16.56 16.72 -9.98
N TYR A 204 -16.70 15.42 -9.72
CA TYR A 204 -15.74 14.66 -8.91
C TYR A 204 -14.39 14.49 -9.60
N LEU A 205 -14.38 14.28 -10.91
CA LEU A 205 -13.13 14.26 -11.69
C LEU A 205 -12.40 15.60 -11.59
N ASN A 206 -13.10 16.72 -11.79
CA ASN A 206 -12.49 18.04 -11.65
C ASN A 206 -11.92 18.27 -10.24
N GLU A 207 -12.64 17.87 -9.19
CA GLU A 207 -12.17 17.97 -7.82
C GLU A 207 -10.93 17.11 -7.52
N LEU A 208 -10.78 15.96 -8.19
CA LEU A 208 -9.63 15.07 -8.06
C LEU A 208 -8.36 15.67 -8.68
N LEU A 209 -8.49 16.59 -9.65
CA LEU A 209 -7.36 17.30 -10.25
C LEU A 209 -6.99 18.59 -9.49
N CYS A 210 -7.90 19.11 -8.65
CA CYS A 210 -7.73 20.39 -7.96
C CYS A 210 -7.17 20.22 -6.54
N ASN A 211 -6.26 21.14 -6.16
CA ASN A 211 -5.61 21.29 -4.85
C ASN A 211 -4.43 20.34 -4.61
N ILE A 212 -3.28 20.69 -5.19
CA ILE A 212 -1.98 20.26 -4.70
C ILE A 212 -1.50 21.33 -3.71
N PRO A 213 -1.34 21.01 -2.42
CA PRO A 213 -0.66 21.91 -1.50
C PRO A 213 0.77 22.16 -1.98
N ASP A 214 1.22 23.43 -2.05
CA ASP A 214 2.55 23.79 -2.58
C ASP A 214 3.71 23.04 -1.91
N ASN A 215 3.54 22.63 -0.65
CA ASN A 215 4.52 21.86 0.10
C ASN A 215 4.73 20.43 -0.44
N TRP A 216 3.83 19.89 -1.28
CA TRP A 216 3.95 18.58 -1.93
C TRP A 216 4.81 18.63 -3.21
N ALA A 217 5.12 19.83 -3.73
CA ALA A 217 5.99 20.00 -4.90
C ALA A 217 7.48 19.77 -4.60
N ARG A 218 7.85 19.50 -3.33
CA ARG A 218 9.24 19.24 -2.96
C ARG A 218 9.67 17.84 -3.39
N VAL A 219 10.71 17.77 -4.20
CA VAL A 219 11.35 16.51 -4.60
C VAL A 219 11.94 15.82 -3.37
N TYR A 220 11.50 14.58 -3.09
CA TYR A 220 12.08 13.74 -2.05
C TYR A 220 13.30 13.00 -2.60
N TYR A 221 14.44 13.18 -1.95
CA TYR A 221 15.68 12.45 -2.24
C TYR A 221 15.86 11.37 -1.17
N PRO A 222 15.79 10.07 -1.53
CA PRO A 222 15.96 9.00 -0.56
C PRO A 222 17.38 9.00 0.01
N ASN A 223 17.50 8.68 1.30
CA ASN A 223 18.78 8.73 2.01
C ASN A 223 19.62 7.48 1.69
N LEU A 224 20.46 7.57 0.66
CA LEU A 224 21.37 6.48 0.29
C LEU A 224 22.53 6.26 1.28
N ASN A 225 22.78 7.17 2.22
CA ASN A 225 23.87 7.02 3.17
C ASN A 225 23.66 5.83 4.12
N ILE A 226 22.43 5.32 4.25
CA ILE A 226 22.14 4.12 5.05
C ILE A 226 22.85 2.86 4.53
N TYR A 227 23.30 2.86 3.26
CA TYR A 227 24.01 1.73 2.64
C TYR A 227 25.53 1.89 2.66
N LYS A 228 26.04 3.07 3.05
CA LYS A 228 27.47 3.27 3.19
C LYS A 228 27.91 2.52 4.44
N THR A 229 28.89 1.63 4.28
CA THR A 229 29.56 1.01 5.42
C THR A 229 30.09 2.10 6.33
N GLN A 230 29.60 2.17 7.57
CA GLN A 230 30.26 2.97 8.60
C GLN A 230 31.66 2.36 8.75
N LYS A 231 32.70 3.10 8.33
CA LYS A 231 34.06 2.76 8.71
C LYS A 231 34.07 2.76 10.24
N LYS A 232 34.29 1.59 10.83
CA LYS A 232 34.63 1.46 12.24
C LYS A 232 35.95 2.17 12.50
#